data_AF-A0A2E6ZAG0-F1
#
_entry.id   AF-A0A2E6ZAG0-F1
#
_cell.length_a   1.000
_cell.length_b   1.000
_cell.length_c   1.000
_cell.angle_alpha   90.00
_cell.angle_beta   90.00
_cell.angle_gamma   90.00
#
_symmetry.space_group_name_H-M   'P 1'
#
loop_
_entity.id
_entity.type
_entity.pdbx_description
1 polymer ?
#
loop_
_entity_poly.entity_id
_entity_poly.type
_entity_poly.pdbx_seq_one_letter_code
_entity_poly.pdbx_strand_id
1 'polypeptide(L)'
;MRYSVSLPGSRYHFKNMFYLFCAATGMFMLTACQPESTRPASEPARQQSPTPADTSQNALDWPGSYQGVIPCADCPGIKLTLQLQADQRYQLARYYQERADEPEQTEGEFSWSSDGRQITLDDAAGTQFLVGENRLLLLDPQGQKIEGELAAQYWLDKQDDTTPADADSVIIAGKWQLTELQQQQVDTDNKVFLQFDPAGRVTGYTGCNSLTGPYQLHGSQLSFGPLATTRKACLEETVEPQLLDALSKVDNISIAADELRLNRARMAPLARFSRVPTAAE
;
A
#
# COMPACT_ATOMS: atom_id res chain seq x y z
N MET A 1 16.47 34.05 -38.70
CA MET A 1 17.52 34.05 -37.65
C MET A 1 17.90 32.60 -37.39
N ARG A 2 19.09 32.18 -37.83
CA ARG A 2 19.62 30.82 -37.63
C ARG A 2 20.62 30.90 -36.48
N TYR A 3 20.39 30.17 -35.40
CA TYR A 3 21.35 30.04 -34.32
C TYR A 3 22.00 28.66 -34.42
N SER A 4 23.28 28.66 -34.79
CA SER A 4 24.19 27.53 -34.70
C SER A 4 24.96 27.66 -33.38
N VAL A 5 24.87 26.65 -32.50
CA VAL A 5 25.72 26.54 -31.31
C VAL A 5 26.50 25.23 -31.41
N SER A 6 27.82 25.39 -31.33
CA SER A 6 28.86 24.37 -31.41
C SER A 6 29.10 23.75 -30.03
N LEU A 7 29.24 22.42 -29.95
CA LEU A 7 29.69 21.71 -28.74
C LEU A 7 31.12 21.17 -28.97
N PRO A 8 32.05 21.34 -28.02
CA PRO A 8 33.38 20.75 -28.13
C PRO A 8 33.39 19.31 -27.60
N GLY A 9 34.04 18.42 -28.36
CA GLY A 9 34.29 17.03 -27.98
C GLY A 9 35.47 16.90 -27.02
N SER A 10 35.37 15.94 -26.10
CA SER A 10 36.49 15.48 -25.28
C SER A 10 36.78 14.02 -25.62
N ARG A 11 37.95 13.79 -26.22
CA ARG A 11 38.52 12.46 -26.49
C ARG A 11 39.36 12.05 -25.29
N TYR A 12 39.02 10.94 -24.64
CA TYR A 12 39.91 10.30 -23.67
C TYR A 12 40.69 9.16 -24.35
N HIS A 13 42.01 9.32 -24.40
CA HIS A 13 42.99 8.34 -24.85
C HIS A 13 43.24 7.31 -23.75
N PHE A 14 43.00 6.02 -24.03
CA PHE A 14 43.49 4.90 -23.23
C PHE A 14 44.82 4.42 -23.83
N LYS A 15 45.93 4.53 -23.09
CA LYS A 15 47.23 3.97 -23.47
C LYS A 15 47.61 2.86 -22.49
N ASN A 16 47.70 1.64 -23.01
CA ASN A 16 48.44 0.52 -22.44
C ASN A 16 49.93 0.90 -22.29
N MET A 17 50.57 0.46 -21.21
CA MET A 17 52.02 0.24 -21.19
C MET A 17 52.41 -0.87 -20.21
N PHE A 18 52.88 -1.96 -20.81
CA PHE A 18 53.60 -3.11 -20.24
C PHE A 18 54.88 -2.65 -19.50
N TYR A 19 55.22 -3.26 -18.37
CA TYR A 19 56.62 -3.41 -17.96
C TYR A 19 56.86 -4.75 -17.25
N LEU A 20 57.93 -5.38 -17.72
CA LEU A 20 58.50 -6.69 -17.43
C LEU A 20 59.86 -6.42 -16.77
N PHE A 21 60.25 -7.12 -15.68
CA PHE A 21 61.57 -7.77 -15.48
C PHE A 21 61.81 -8.28 -14.04
N CYS A 22 62.26 -9.55 -13.95
CA CYS A 22 63.36 -10.18 -13.16
C CYS A 22 63.69 -9.72 -11.73
N ALA A 23 64.29 -10.51 -10.84
CA ALA A 23 64.55 -11.95 -10.63
C ALA A 23 65.39 -12.05 -9.32
N ALA A 24 65.47 -13.27 -8.76
CA ALA A 24 66.58 -13.81 -7.95
C ALA A 24 66.61 -13.64 -6.40
N THR A 25 66.23 -14.74 -5.74
CA THR A 25 66.97 -15.57 -4.73
C THR A 25 67.52 -14.98 -3.42
N GLY A 26 67.19 -15.65 -2.31
CA GLY A 26 67.93 -15.60 -1.04
C GLY A 26 67.36 -16.51 0.06
N MET A 27 68.07 -17.62 0.33
CA MET A 27 67.79 -18.73 1.24
C MET A 27 68.08 -18.40 2.71
N PHE A 28 67.22 -18.79 3.68
CA PHE A 28 67.65 -19.11 5.04
C PHE A 28 66.65 -20.04 5.75
N MET A 29 67.14 -21.20 6.16
CA MET A 29 66.44 -22.26 6.89
C MET A 29 66.44 -21.96 8.39
N LEU A 30 65.29 -22.09 9.05
CA LEU A 30 65.20 -22.42 10.48
C LEU A 30 64.07 -23.45 10.67
N THR A 31 64.49 -24.70 10.82
CA THR A 31 63.68 -25.84 11.23
C THR A 31 63.32 -25.73 12.72
N ALA A 32 62.03 -25.62 13.03
CA ALA A 32 61.49 -25.84 14.36
C ALA A 32 60.39 -26.91 14.28
N CYS A 33 60.62 -28.04 14.96
CA CYS A 33 59.64 -29.11 15.11
C CYS A 33 58.53 -28.65 16.06
N GLN A 34 57.27 -28.71 15.62
CA GLN A 34 56.10 -28.71 16.50
C GLN A 34 55.51 -30.12 16.56
N PRO A 35 54.97 -30.54 17.72
CA PRO A 35 54.40 -31.86 17.90
C PRO A 35 53.10 -32.04 17.11
N GLU A 36 52.96 -33.26 16.62
CA GLU A 36 51.90 -33.75 15.75
C GLU A 36 50.57 -33.82 16.51
N SER A 37 49.69 -32.84 16.29
CA SER A 37 48.27 -32.94 16.63
C SER A 37 47.53 -33.55 15.45
N THR A 38 47.19 -34.84 15.58
CA THR A 38 46.22 -35.55 14.76
C THR A 38 44.96 -34.70 14.57
N ARG A 39 44.80 -34.12 13.37
CA ARG A 39 43.51 -33.59 12.90
C ARG A 39 42.62 -34.78 12.52
N PRO A 40 41.37 -34.87 13.01
CA PRO A 40 40.42 -35.80 12.43
C PRO A 40 40.24 -35.46 10.94
N ALA A 41 40.19 -36.49 10.12
CA ALA A 41 39.96 -36.39 8.68
C ALA A 41 38.73 -35.52 8.42
N SER A 42 38.92 -34.43 7.68
CA SER A 42 37.82 -33.62 7.15
C SER A 42 36.98 -34.51 6.24
N GLU A 43 35.77 -34.79 6.68
CA GLU A 43 34.67 -35.30 5.88
C GLU A 43 34.60 -34.49 4.57
N PRO A 44 34.44 -35.13 3.40
CA PRO A 44 34.38 -34.39 2.14
C PRO A 44 33.23 -33.40 2.26
N ALA A 45 33.55 -32.10 2.14
CA ALA A 45 32.55 -31.05 2.10
C ALA A 45 31.54 -31.42 1.00
N ARG A 46 30.33 -31.79 1.44
CA ARG A 46 29.17 -31.88 0.57
C ARG A 46 29.13 -30.55 -0.17
N GLN A 47 29.35 -30.60 -1.49
CA GLN A 47 29.00 -29.49 -2.36
C GLN A 47 27.51 -29.27 -2.18
N GLN A 48 27.16 -28.35 -1.28
CA GLN A 48 25.84 -27.77 -1.26
C GLN A 48 25.75 -27.03 -2.59
N SER A 49 25.04 -27.63 -3.54
CA SER A 49 24.52 -26.92 -4.70
C SER A 49 23.94 -25.59 -4.19
N PRO A 50 24.14 -24.46 -4.90
CA PRO A 50 23.45 -23.25 -4.54
C PRO A 50 21.97 -23.60 -4.51
N THR A 51 21.34 -23.47 -3.34
CA THR A 51 19.89 -23.41 -3.25
C THR A 51 19.43 -22.44 -4.34
N PRO A 52 18.34 -22.74 -5.09
CA PRO A 52 17.74 -21.72 -5.94
C PRO A 52 17.63 -20.47 -5.09
N ALA A 53 18.29 -19.38 -5.51
CA ALA A 53 18.20 -18.15 -4.76
C ALA A 53 16.71 -17.78 -4.70
N ASP A 54 16.20 -17.52 -3.51
CA ASP A 54 14.84 -17.03 -3.34
C ASP A 54 14.75 -15.68 -4.08
N THR A 55 13.92 -15.63 -5.11
CA THR A 55 13.63 -14.44 -5.91
C THR A 55 12.22 -13.95 -5.58
N SER A 56 11.89 -12.72 -5.93
CA SER A 56 10.53 -12.20 -5.73
C SER A 56 9.50 -13.10 -6.44
N GLN A 57 9.84 -13.63 -7.61
CA GLN A 57 8.97 -14.48 -8.42
C GLN A 57 8.54 -15.79 -7.73
N ASN A 58 9.44 -16.43 -6.98
CA ASN A 58 9.20 -17.76 -6.40
C ASN A 58 8.96 -17.74 -4.88
N ALA A 59 9.37 -16.68 -4.19
CA ALA A 59 9.28 -16.59 -2.74
C ALA A 59 8.06 -15.78 -2.25
N LEU A 60 7.54 -14.85 -3.08
CA LEU A 60 6.45 -13.96 -2.68
C LEU A 60 5.10 -14.44 -3.20
N ASP A 61 4.07 -14.22 -2.39
CA ASP A 61 2.67 -14.24 -2.86
C ASP A 61 2.37 -12.90 -3.57
N TRP A 62 2.92 -12.74 -4.77
CA TRP A 62 2.77 -11.54 -5.58
C TRP A 62 1.47 -11.44 -6.40
N PRO A 63 0.69 -12.51 -6.70
CA PRO A 63 -0.60 -12.32 -7.37
C PRO A 63 -1.53 -11.48 -6.50
N GLY A 64 -2.28 -10.56 -7.11
CA GLY A 64 -3.20 -9.68 -6.39
C GLY A 64 -3.40 -8.33 -7.06
N SER A 65 -4.13 -7.45 -6.38
CA SER A 65 -4.34 -6.06 -6.81
C SER A 65 -3.39 -5.13 -6.08
N TYR A 66 -2.86 -4.13 -6.77
CA TYR A 66 -1.91 -3.14 -6.26
C TYR A 66 -2.39 -1.74 -6.60
N GLN A 67 -2.28 -0.80 -5.66
CA GLN A 67 -2.76 0.57 -5.87
C GLN A 67 -1.79 1.63 -5.33
N GLY A 68 -1.68 2.75 -6.04
CA GLY A 68 -0.90 3.91 -5.62
C GLY A 68 -1.27 5.16 -6.42
N VAL A 69 -0.86 6.33 -5.94
CA VAL A 69 -1.01 7.61 -6.65
C VAL A 69 0.38 8.16 -6.95
N ILE A 70 0.75 8.19 -8.22
CA ILE A 70 2.08 8.65 -8.67
C ILE A 70 2.06 10.12 -9.10
N PRO A 71 3.20 10.83 -9.03
CA PRO A 71 3.33 12.19 -9.52
C PRO A 71 2.94 12.34 -10.98
N CYS A 72 2.32 13.46 -11.31
CA CYS A 72 1.85 13.80 -12.63
C CYS A 72 2.42 15.17 -13.04
N ALA A 73 2.91 15.30 -14.28
CA ALA A 73 3.54 16.54 -14.73
C ALA A 73 2.55 17.72 -14.80
N ASP A 74 1.28 17.42 -15.03
CA ASP A 74 0.24 18.39 -15.40
C ASP A 74 -1.14 18.03 -14.81
N CYS A 75 -1.15 17.27 -13.70
CA CYS A 75 -2.34 16.98 -12.90
C CYS A 75 -1.97 16.73 -11.44
N PRO A 76 -2.96 16.67 -10.51
CA PRO A 76 -2.68 16.40 -9.10
C PRO A 76 -1.97 15.05 -8.86
N GLY A 77 -2.27 14.05 -9.68
CA GLY A 77 -1.68 12.72 -9.60
C GLY A 77 -2.33 11.74 -10.57
N ILE A 78 -1.68 10.60 -10.77
CA ILE A 78 -2.24 9.48 -11.54
C ILE A 78 -2.49 8.34 -10.56
N LYS A 79 -3.75 8.00 -10.32
CA LYS A 79 -4.11 6.81 -9.54
C LYS A 79 -3.93 5.59 -10.45
N LEU A 80 -3.04 4.69 -10.05
CA LEU A 80 -2.76 3.42 -10.71
C LEU A 80 -3.41 2.30 -9.91
N THR A 81 -4.14 1.42 -10.60
CA THR A 81 -4.58 0.13 -10.07
C THR A 81 -4.06 -0.95 -11.00
N LEU A 82 -3.22 -1.85 -10.49
CA LEU A 82 -2.61 -2.95 -11.25
C LEU A 82 -3.01 -4.28 -10.63
N GLN A 83 -3.73 -5.11 -11.38
CA GLN A 83 -4.02 -6.49 -11.02
C GLN A 83 -3.06 -7.43 -11.71
N LEU A 84 -2.37 -8.28 -10.94
CA LEU A 84 -1.45 -9.31 -11.44
C LEU A 84 -2.03 -10.70 -11.16
N GLN A 85 -2.09 -11.54 -12.20
CA GLN A 85 -2.57 -12.91 -12.12
C GLN A 85 -1.39 -13.90 -12.11
N ALA A 86 -1.58 -15.04 -11.44
CA ALA A 86 -0.56 -16.09 -11.31
C ALA A 86 -0.07 -16.66 -12.67
N ASP A 87 -0.89 -16.54 -13.71
CA ASP A 87 -0.60 -16.99 -15.07
C ASP A 87 0.04 -15.89 -15.96
N GLN A 88 0.58 -14.84 -15.35
CA GLN A 88 1.28 -13.74 -16.02
C GLN A 88 0.41 -12.79 -16.85
N ARG A 89 -0.91 -12.78 -16.62
CA ARG A 89 -1.81 -11.75 -17.15
C ARG A 89 -1.96 -10.57 -16.20
N TYR A 90 -2.23 -9.39 -16.74
CA TYR A 90 -2.52 -8.20 -15.94
C TYR A 90 -3.72 -7.39 -16.45
N GLN A 91 -4.28 -6.58 -15.54
CA GLN A 91 -5.16 -5.45 -15.87
C GLN A 91 -4.62 -4.20 -15.18
N LEU A 92 -4.48 -3.11 -15.94
CA LEU A 92 -3.95 -1.84 -15.46
C LEU A 92 -4.96 -0.73 -15.73
N ALA A 93 -5.43 -0.08 -14.67
CA ALA A 93 -6.26 1.11 -14.74
C ALA A 93 -5.46 2.36 -14.36
N ARG A 94 -5.58 3.42 -15.16
CA ARG A 94 -4.95 4.72 -14.95
C ARG A 94 -6.01 5.80 -14.88
N TYR A 95 -6.13 6.44 -13.72
CA TYR A 95 -7.04 7.56 -13.53
C TYR A 95 -6.24 8.85 -13.36
N TYR A 96 -6.30 9.71 -14.38
CA TYR A 96 -5.72 11.04 -14.36
C TYR A 96 -6.65 11.96 -13.58
N GLN A 97 -6.29 12.24 -12.32
CA GLN A 97 -7.14 12.97 -11.40
C GLN A 97 -7.55 14.32 -11.98
N GLU A 98 -8.85 14.62 -11.90
CA GLU A 98 -9.47 15.86 -12.37
C GLU A 98 -9.39 16.11 -13.89
N ARG A 99 -8.96 15.11 -14.68
CA ARG A 99 -8.87 15.21 -16.15
C ARG A 99 -9.69 14.17 -16.89
N ALA A 100 -9.95 13.03 -16.27
CA ALA A 100 -10.74 11.96 -16.85
C ALA A 100 -11.98 11.71 -15.98
N ASP A 101 -13.11 11.42 -16.62
CA ASP A 101 -14.32 10.97 -15.93
C ASP A 101 -14.23 9.46 -15.60
N GLU A 102 -13.50 8.70 -16.41
CA GLU A 102 -13.30 7.25 -16.27
C GLU A 102 -11.81 6.88 -16.39
N PRO A 103 -11.35 5.80 -15.73
CA PRO A 103 -9.98 5.33 -15.87
C PRO A 103 -9.72 4.74 -17.25
N GLU A 104 -8.53 5.02 -17.79
CA GLU A 104 -8.00 4.30 -18.94
C GLU A 104 -7.58 2.90 -18.52
N GLN A 105 -8.08 1.88 -19.21
CA GLN A 105 -7.79 0.48 -18.90
C GLN A 105 -6.96 -0.17 -20.00
N THR A 106 -5.97 -0.96 -19.60
CA THR A 106 -5.13 -1.78 -20.48
C THR A 106 -5.00 -3.17 -19.88
N GLU A 107 -5.06 -4.20 -20.71
CA GLU A 107 -4.88 -5.58 -20.30
C GLU A 107 -3.82 -6.23 -21.20
N GLY A 108 -3.14 -7.24 -20.69
CA GLY A 108 -2.09 -7.91 -21.44
C GLY A 108 -1.35 -8.96 -20.62
N GLU A 109 -0.13 -9.27 -21.06
CA GLU A 109 0.77 -10.19 -20.38
C GLU A 109 1.99 -9.44 -19.82
N PHE A 110 2.56 -9.94 -18.74
CA PHE A 110 3.83 -9.43 -18.20
C PHE A 110 4.88 -10.51 -18.18
N SER A 111 6.14 -10.09 -18.26
CA SER A 111 7.30 -11.00 -18.22
C SER A 111 8.22 -10.64 -17.07
N TRP A 112 8.82 -11.66 -16.46
CA TRP A 112 9.81 -11.49 -15.40
C TRP A 112 11.21 -11.24 -15.96
N SER A 113 11.98 -10.40 -15.27
CA SER A 113 13.42 -10.31 -15.47
C SER A 113 14.12 -11.63 -15.14
N SER A 114 15.30 -11.85 -15.72
CA SER A 114 16.07 -13.10 -15.51
C SER A 114 16.50 -13.34 -14.06
N ASP A 115 16.55 -12.30 -13.23
CA ASP A 115 16.81 -12.38 -11.79
C ASP A 115 15.54 -12.56 -10.94
N GLY A 116 14.36 -12.62 -11.57
CA GLY A 116 13.07 -12.86 -10.92
C GLY A 116 12.63 -11.76 -9.96
N ARG A 117 13.10 -10.52 -10.16
CA ARG A 117 12.81 -9.37 -9.26
C ARG A 117 11.94 -8.30 -9.87
N GLN A 118 11.96 -8.17 -11.20
CA GLN A 118 11.22 -7.15 -11.92
C GLN A 118 10.23 -7.77 -12.88
N ILE A 119 9.13 -7.07 -13.14
CA ILE A 119 8.18 -7.41 -14.19
C ILE A 119 8.11 -6.27 -15.21
N THR A 120 7.91 -6.63 -16.47
CA THR A 120 7.66 -5.70 -17.57
C THR A 120 6.32 -6.05 -18.20
N LEU A 121 5.42 -5.06 -18.25
CA LEU A 121 4.14 -5.18 -18.94
C LEU A 121 4.35 -5.06 -20.46
N ASP A 122 3.53 -5.73 -21.26
CA ASP A 122 3.53 -5.64 -22.73
C ASP A 122 2.79 -4.41 -23.28
N ASP A 123 2.47 -3.44 -22.42
CA ASP A 123 1.87 -2.18 -22.84
C ASP A 123 2.79 -1.36 -23.75
N ALA A 124 2.21 -0.36 -24.43
CA ALA A 124 2.95 0.48 -25.37
C ALA A 124 4.13 1.24 -24.71
N ALA A 125 4.09 1.42 -23.38
CA ALA A 125 5.13 2.10 -22.62
C ALA A 125 6.25 1.16 -22.13
N GLY A 126 6.04 -0.16 -22.15
CA GLY A 126 6.95 -1.12 -21.51
C GLY A 126 7.09 -0.85 -20.02
N THR A 127 5.96 -0.63 -19.33
CA THR A 127 5.93 -0.24 -17.92
C THR A 127 6.59 -1.32 -17.06
N GLN A 128 7.52 -0.90 -16.20
CA GLN A 128 8.36 -1.80 -15.39
C GLN A 128 8.13 -1.61 -13.89
N PHE A 129 8.09 -2.71 -13.15
CA PHE A 129 7.96 -2.69 -11.69
C PHE A 129 9.01 -3.58 -11.03
N LEU A 130 9.57 -3.11 -9.92
CA LEU A 130 10.30 -3.97 -8.99
C LEU A 130 9.30 -4.59 -7.99
N VAL A 131 9.31 -5.91 -7.89
CA VAL A 131 8.38 -6.66 -7.04
C VAL A 131 8.98 -6.88 -5.65
N GLY A 132 8.27 -6.40 -4.62
CA GLY A 132 8.60 -6.59 -3.21
C GLY A 132 7.45 -7.19 -2.41
N GLU A 133 7.69 -7.43 -1.13
CA GLU A 133 6.67 -7.91 -0.20
C GLU A 133 5.50 -6.91 -0.11
N ASN A 134 4.31 -7.36 -0.49
CA ASN A 134 3.06 -6.59 -0.46
C ASN A 134 3.11 -5.24 -1.18
N ARG A 135 4.04 -5.03 -2.12
CA ARG A 135 4.11 -3.78 -2.90
C ARG A 135 4.96 -3.87 -4.15
N LEU A 136 4.71 -2.96 -5.07
CA LEU A 136 5.44 -2.77 -6.33
C LEU A 136 6.04 -1.37 -6.35
N LEU A 137 7.27 -1.24 -6.84
CA LEU A 137 7.87 0.07 -7.14
C LEU A 137 7.83 0.27 -8.65
N LEU A 138 7.16 1.33 -9.12
CA LEU A 138 7.24 1.77 -10.50
C LEU A 138 8.67 2.25 -10.81
N LEU A 139 9.26 1.69 -11.86
CA LEU A 139 10.61 2.00 -12.31
C LEU A 139 10.59 3.05 -13.43
N ASP A 140 11.73 3.66 -13.67
CA ASP A 140 11.91 4.51 -14.85
C ASP A 140 11.95 3.66 -16.15
N PRO A 141 11.90 4.29 -17.35
CA PRO A 141 11.94 3.56 -18.61
C PRO A 141 13.23 2.73 -18.84
N GLN A 142 14.28 2.94 -18.05
CA GLN A 142 15.53 2.18 -18.07
C GLN A 142 15.55 1.04 -17.03
N GLY A 143 14.44 0.80 -16.33
CA GLY A 143 14.32 -0.22 -15.29
C GLY A 143 15.10 0.12 -14.02
N GLN A 144 15.40 1.41 -13.79
CA GLN A 144 16.08 1.87 -12.58
C GLN A 144 15.07 2.42 -11.57
N LYS A 145 15.47 2.41 -10.29
CA LYS A 145 14.68 3.03 -9.24
C LYS A 145 14.69 4.54 -9.44
N ILE A 146 13.52 5.16 -9.28
CA ILE A 146 13.40 6.61 -9.30
C ILE A 146 13.99 7.15 -7.99
N GLU A 147 14.97 8.05 -8.10
CA GLU A 147 15.66 8.66 -6.96
C GLU A 147 15.15 10.09 -6.68
N GLY A 148 15.56 10.65 -5.54
CA GLY A 148 15.23 12.03 -5.14
C GLY A 148 14.00 12.14 -4.23
N GLU A 149 13.48 13.36 -4.08
CA GLU A 149 12.41 13.68 -3.11
C GLU A 149 11.07 12.98 -3.41
N LEU A 150 10.84 12.63 -4.68
CA LEU A 150 9.60 11.99 -5.12
C LEU A 150 9.68 10.45 -5.08
N ALA A 151 10.83 9.85 -4.80
CA ALA A 151 11.04 8.40 -4.84
C ALA A 151 10.01 7.61 -4.01
N ALA A 152 9.57 8.17 -2.88
CA ALA A 152 8.59 7.54 -2.00
C ALA A 152 7.17 7.48 -2.60
N GLN A 153 6.86 8.26 -3.64
CA GLN A 153 5.52 8.36 -4.25
C GLN A 153 5.30 7.36 -5.40
N TYR A 154 6.31 6.56 -5.76
CA TYR A 154 6.25 5.59 -6.87
C TYR A 154 5.93 4.16 -6.42
N TRP A 155 5.50 3.98 -5.16
CA TRP A 155 5.08 2.69 -4.64
C TRP A 155 3.59 2.46 -4.85
N LEU A 156 3.24 1.23 -5.24
CA LEU A 156 1.88 0.71 -5.26
C LEU A 156 1.80 -0.41 -4.22
N ASP A 157 0.90 -0.29 -3.27
CA ASP A 157 0.74 -1.26 -2.18
C ASP A 157 -0.29 -2.32 -2.56
N LYS A 158 -0.04 -3.57 -2.16
CA LYS A 158 -0.96 -4.70 -2.37
C LYS A 158 -2.24 -4.43 -1.60
N GLN A 159 -3.36 -4.61 -2.26
CA GLN A 159 -4.69 -4.55 -1.69
C GLN A 159 -5.01 -5.92 -1.11
N ASP A 160 -5.61 -5.98 0.08
CA ASP A 160 -6.00 -7.24 0.69
C ASP A 160 -7.07 -7.94 -0.16
N ASP A 161 -6.98 -9.25 -0.37
CA ASP A 161 -7.90 -10.06 -1.21
C ASP A 161 -9.35 -10.12 -0.70
N THR A 162 -9.65 -9.46 0.42
CA THR A 162 -11.04 -9.19 0.89
C THR A 162 -11.71 -8.00 0.19
N THR A 163 -11.16 -7.56 -0.95
CA THR A 163 -11.56 -6.33 -1.63
C THR A 163 -12.02 -6.61 -3.06
N PRO A 164 -13.32 -6.53 -3.38
CA PRO A 164 -13.80 -6.42 -4.75
C PRO A 164 -13.17 -5.20 -5.42
N ALA A 165 -13.08 -5.19 -6.75
CA ALA A 165 -12.34 -4.25 -7.60
C ALA A 165 -12.67 -2.74 -7.50
N ASP A 166 -13.29 -2.29 -6.42
CA ASP A 166 -13.46 -0.90 -6.01
C ASP A 166 -13.33 -0.80 -4.47
N ALA A 167 -12.13 -0.57 -3.92
CA ALA A 167 -12.04 -0.01 -2.57
C ALA A 167 -10.74 0.77 -2.33
N ASP A 168 -10.91 2.08 -2.28
CA ASP A 168 -10.07 2.97 -1.47
C ASP A 168 -10.75 3.18 -0.09
N SER A 169 -11.28 2.10 0.49
CA SER A 169 -12.25 2.19 1.58
C SER A 169 -11.86 1.34 2.75
N VAL A 170 -11.53 2.02 3.85
CA VAL A 170 -11.89 1.56 5.18
C VAL A 170 -13.37 1.13 5.12
N ILE A 171 -13.66 -0.17 5.11
CA ILE A 171 -15.03 -0.67 4.96
C ILE A 171 -15.79 -0.45 6.28
N ILE A 172 -16.38 0.73 6.40
CA ILE A 172 -17.30 1.05 7.50
C ILE A 172 -18.70 0.49 7.24
N ALA A 173 -18.92 -0.13 6.08
CA ALA A 173 -20.21 -0.70 5.74
C ALA A 173 -20.67 -1.71 6.81
N GLY A 174 -21.97 -1.72 7.05
CA GLY A 174 -22.60 -2.56 8.07
C GLY A 174 -23.09 -1.78 9.28
N LYS A 175 -23.55 -2.53 10.28
CA LYS A 175 -24.21 -2.02 11.47
C LYS A 175 -23.24 -1.94 12.64
N TRP A 176 -23.28 -0.82 13.36
CA TRP A 176 -22.39 -0.47 14.45
C TRP A 176 -23.19 0.01 15.65
N GLN A 177 -22.96 -0.59 16.82
CA GLN A 177 -23.67 -0.28 18.06
C GLN A 177 -22.81 0.60 18.95
N LEU A 178 -23.40 1.66 19.51
CA LEU A 178 -22.66 2.63 20.34
C LEU A 178 -22.17 1.97 21.63
N THR A 179 -20.90 2.15 21.97
CA THR A 179 -20.29 1.65 23.22
C THR A 179 -19.77 2.77 24.11
N GLU A 180 -19.35 3.89 23.51
CA GLU A 180 -18.82 5.05 24.24
C GLU A 180 -19.18 6.34 23.50
N LEU A 181 -19.57 7.37 24.26
CA LEU A 181 -19.87 8.70 23.71
C LEU A 181 -19.27 9.77 24.62
N GLN A 182 -18.46 10.67 24.05
CA GLN A 182 -17.79 11.74 24.80
C GLN A 182 -17.06 11.24 26.07
N GLN A 183 -16.36 10.11 25.95
CA GLN A 183 -15.61 9.44 27.04
C GLN A 183 -16.48 8.83 28.15
N GLN A 184 -17.81 8.85 28.02
CA GLN A 184 -18.73 8.15 28.90
C GLN A 184 -19.15 6.81 28.29
N GLN A 185 -19.04 5.73 29.07
CA GLN A 185 -19.51 4.41 28.66
C GLN A 185 -21.03 4.43 28.53
N VAL A 186 -21.54 3.84 27.45
CA VAL A 186 -22.97 3.64 27.20
C VAL A 186 -23.25 2.15 27.39
N ASP A 187 -24.35 1.83 28.08
CA ASP A 187 -24.74 0.43 28.34
C ASP A 187 -24.76 -0.40 27.06
N THR A 188 -24.07 -1.53 27.01
CA THR A 188 -23.99 -2.39 25.82
C THR A 188 -25.33 -3.03 25.41
N ASP A 189 -26.35 -3.01 26.27
CA ASP A 189 -27.73 -3.42 25.89
C ASP A 189 -28.54 -2.26 25.25
N ASN A 190 -27.89 -1.11 25.02
CA ASN A 190 -28.54 0.00 24.33
C ASN A 190 -28.88 -0.37 22.88
N LYS A 191 -29.97 0.18 22.36
CA LYS A 191 -30.40 -0.02 20.97
C LYS A 191 -29.83 1.03 20.01
N VAL A 192 -28.87 1.85 20.45
CA VAL A 192 -28.32 2.95 19.67
C VAL A 192 -27.34 2.39 18.64
N PHE A 193 -27.64 2.61 17.36
CA PHE A 193 -26.81 2.10 16.28
C PHE A 193 -26.73 3.07 15.11
N LEU A 194 -25.65 2.93 14.34
CA LEU A 194 -25.48 3.50 13.01
C LEU A 194 -25.23 2.37 12.03
N GLN A 195 -25.83 2.46 10.86
CA GLN A 195 -25.65 1.53 9.76
C GLN A 195 -25.23 2.32 8.53
N PHE A 196 -24.05 1.98 8.01
CA PHE A 196 -23.48 2.60 6.82
C PHE A 196 -23.74 1.71 5.61
N ASP A 197 -24.40 2.30 4.63
CA ASP A 197 -24.66 1.70 3.33
C ASP A 197 -23.54 2.09 2.34
N PRO A 198 -22.98 1.15 1.56
CA PRO A 198 -21.95 1.43 0.56
C PRO A 198 -22.32 2.54 -0.44
N ALA A 199 -23.62 2.80 -0.68
CA ALA A 199 -24.11 3.89 -1.52
C ALA A 199 -23.99 5.29 -0.88
N GLY A 200 -23.25 5.44 0.23
CA GLY A 200 -22.98 6.73 0.88
C GLY A 200 -24.14 7.24 1.73
N ARG A 201 -24.93 6.33 2.31
CA ARG A 201 -26.06 6.68 3.21
C ARG A 201 -25.86 6.06 4.58
N VAL A 202 -26.02 6.88 5.62
CA VAL A 202 -26.08 6.43 7.01
C VAL A 202 -27.53 6.40 7.46
N THR A 203 -27.89 5.32 8.14
CA THR A 203 -29.16 5.20 8.86
C THR A 203 -28.86 4.83 10.30
N GLY A 204 -29.79 5.06 11.22
CA GLY A 204 -29.52 4.72 12.61
C GLY A 204 -30.68 4.96 13.54
N TYR A 205 -30.48 4.56 14.79
CA TYR A 205 -31.33 4.88 15.91
C TYR A 205 -30.47 5.56 16.97
N THR A 206 -30.86 6.75 17.40
CA THR A 206 -30.07 7.60 18.31
C THR A 206 -30.50 7.47 19.77
N GLY A 207 -31.35 6.49 20.09
CA GLY A 207 -31.89 6.22 21.43
C GLY A 207 -33.37 6.56 21.58
N CYS A 208 -33.89 7.45 20.75
CA CYS A 208 -35.33 7.76 20.72
C CYS A 208 -35.84 8.01 19.30
N ASN A 209 -35.04 8.71 18.49
CA ASN A 209 -35.36 8.98 17.10
C ASN A 209 -34.57 8.10 16.12
N SER A 210 -35.14 7.92 14.93
CA SER A 210 -34.37 7.38 13.81
C SER A 210 -33.63 8.51 13.11
N LEU A 211 -32.44 8.19 12.62
CA LEU A 211 -31.54 9.09 11.90
C LEU A 211 -31.32 8.56 10.48
N THR A 212 -31.26 9.47 9.51
CA THR A 212 -30.86 9.16 8.14
C THR A 212 -30.12 10.34 7.52
N GLY A 213 -29.15 10.09 6.67
CA GLY A 213 -28.50 11.16 5.90
C GLY A 213 -27.39 10.63 5.00
N PRO A 214 -26.86 11.46 4.10
CA PRO A 214 -25.71 11.11 3.30
C PRO A 214 -24.42 11.19 4.14
N TYR A 215 -23.43 10.37 3.78
CA TYR A 215 -22.05 10.48 4.27
C TYR A 215 -21.08 10.35 3.09
N GLN A 216 -19.88 10.90 3.26
CA GLN A 216 -18.77 10.76 2.32
C GLN A 216 -17.58 10.19 3.07
N LEU A 217 -16.95 9.18 2.50
CA LEU A 217 -15.74 8.55 3.03
C LEU A 217 -14.67 8.52 1.94
N HIS A 218 -13.53 9.15 2.21
CA HIS A 218 -12.35 9.14 1.35
C HIS A 218 -11.15 8.69 2.20
N GLY A 219 -10.70 7.44 2.02
CA GLY A 219 -9.71 6.82 2.89
C GLY A 219 -10.22 6.75 4.34
N SER A 220 -9.64 7.54 5.24
CA SER A 220 -10.08 7.69 6.64
C SER A 220 -10.88 8.97 6.90
N GLN A 221 -10.98 9.89 5.94
CA GLN A 221 -11.72 11.13 6.09
C GLN A 221 -13.21 10.86 5.96
N LEU A 222 -13.95 10.99 7.06
CA LEU A 222 -15.40 10.79 7.12
C LEU A 222 -16.07 12.13 7.36
N SER A 223 -17.05 12.47 6.52
CA SER A 223 -17.93 13.62 6.73
C SER A 223 -19.39 13.20 6.57
N PHE A 224 -20.25 13.78 7.40
CA PHE A 224 -21.69 13.62 7.28
C PHE A 224 -22.27 14.85 6.57
N GLY A 225 -23.15 14.62 5.60
CA GLY A 225 -23.98 15.69 5.04
C GLY A 225 -25.17 16.00 5.95
N PRO A 226 -26.23 16.62 5.41
CA PRO A 226 -27.42 16.96 6.19
C PRO A 226 -28.10 15.72 6.77
N LEU A 227 -28.08 15.58 8.10
CA LEU A 227 -28.71 14.49 8.83
C LEU A 227 -30.16 14.87 9.18
N ALA A 228 -31.10 13.99 8.86
CA ALA A 228 -32.51 14.11 9.22
C ALA A 228 -32.82 13.15 10.39
N THR A 229 -33.58 13.64 11.37
CA THR A 229 -34.07 12.86 12.50
C THR A 229 -35.59 12.97 12.64
N THR A 230 -36.22 11.95 13.22
CA THR A 230 -37.63 12.06 13.66
C THR A 230 -37.74 12.94 14.90
N ARG A 231 -38.96 13.35 15.26
CA ARG A 231 -39.23 14.14 16.48
C ARG A 231 -40.25 13.44 17.38
N LYS A 232 -39.84 12.36 18.04
CA LYS A 232 -40.62 11.70 19.10
C LYS A 232 -40.33 12.39 20.44
N ALA A 233 -41.35 12.53 21.28
CA ALA A 233 -41.17 12.98 22.65
C ALA A 233 -40.68 11.80 23.50
N CYS A 234 -39.45 11.89 24.00
CA CYS A 234 -38.83 10.89 24.86
C CYS A 234 -39.07 11.28 26.32
N LEU A 235 -39.48 10.33 27.17
CA LEU A 235 -39.75 10.59 28.59
C LEU A 235 -38.49 10.50 29.48
N GLU A 236 -37.39 9.99 28.93
CA GLU A 236 -36.12 9.74 29.65
C GLU A 236 -34.97 10.57 29.04
N GLU A 237 -33.93 10.83 29.84
CA GLU A 237 -32.68 11.41 29.32
C GLU A 237 -32.05 10.45 28.30
N THR A 238 -31.83 10.93 27.09
CA THR A 238 -31.26 10.13 26.00
C THR A 238 -29.90 10.67 25.59
N VAL A 239 -29.07 9.80 25.01
CA VAL A 239 -27.76 10.16 24.44
C VAL A 239 -27.88 10.88 23.09
N GLU A 240 -29.09 11.04 22.55
CA GLU A 240 -29.33 11.56 21.20
C GLU A 240 -28.69 12.93 20.95
N PRO A 241 -28.89 13.97 21.80
CA PRO A 241 -28.33 15.30 21.52
C PRO A 241 -26.79 15.28 21.45
N GLN A 242 -26.16 14.51 22.34
CA GLN A 242 -24.71 14.36 22.40
C GLN A 242 -24.17 13.60 21.18
N LEU A 243 -24.92 12.61 20.70
CA LEU A 243 -24.55 11.85 19.52
C LEU A 243 -24.67 12.70 18.24
N LEU A 244 -25.74 13.48 18.09
CA LEU A 244 -25.90 14.39 16.95
C LEU A 244 -24.80 15.46 16.93
N ASP A 245 -24.45 16.01 18.10
CA ASP A 245 -23.34 16.95 18.22
C ASP A 245 -22.00 16.31 17.82
N ALA A 246 -21.73 15.08 18.27
CA ALA A 246 -20.56 14.33 17.85
C ALA A 246 -20.52 14.13 16.32
N LEU A 247 -21.59 13.62 15.71
CA LEU A 247 -21.67 13.38 14.26
C LEU A 247 -21.46 14.65 13.43
N SER A 248 -21.88 15.81 13.92
CA SER A 248 -21.66 17.10 13.24
C SER A 248 -20.20 17.59 13.26
N LYS A 249 -19.37 17.00 14.12
CA LYS A 249 -17.98 17.42 14.39
C LYS A 249 -16.92 16.44 13.88
N VAL A 250 -17.34 15.26 13.42
CA VAL A 250 -16.43 14.22 12.91
C VAL A 250 -15.80 14.70 11.61
N ASP A 251 -14.48 14.46 11.50
CA ASP A 251 -13.73 14.68 10.27
C ASP A 251 -12.90 13.44 9.84
N ASN A 252 -12.73 12.46 10.73
CA ASN A 252 -11.88 11.30 10.50
C ASN A 252 -12.39 10.08 11.27
N ILE A 253 -12.03 8.88 10.82
CA ILE A 253 -12.32 7.62 11.49
C ILE A 253 -11.07 6.80 11.75
N SER A 254 -11.18 5.87 12.68
CA SER A 254 -10.23 4.78 12.81
C SER A 254 -10.99 3.49 13.07
N ILE A 255 -10.64 2.43 12.35
CA ILE A 255 -11.17 1.09 12.58
C ILE A 255 -10.04 0.22 13.10
N ALA A 256 -10.31 -0.51 14.18
CA ALA A 256 -9.42 -1.53 14.71
C ALA A 256 -10.25 -2.76 15.08
N ALA A 257 -10.00 -3.89 14.41
CA ALA A 257 -10.79 -5.12 14.52
C ALA A 257 -12.30 -4.84 14.30
N ASP A 258 -13.09 -4.95 15.37
CA ASP A 258 -14.55 -4.72 15.38
C ASP A 258 -14.95 -3.41 16.05
N GLU A 259 -14.01 -2.47 16.23
CA GLU A 259 -14.28 -1.16 16.82
C GLU A 259 -14.15 -0.04 15.78
N LEU A 260 -15.22 0.74 15.63
CA LEU A 260 -15.24 1.99 14.86
C LEU A 260 -15.12 3.17 15.81
N ARG A 261 -14.11 4.01 15.58
CA ARG A 261 -13.90 5.27 16.32
C ARG A 261 -14.18 6.44 15.41
N LEU A 262 -15.05 7.33 15.88
CA LEU A 262 -15.30 8.61 15.24
C LEU A 262 -14.41 9.67 15.88
N ASN A 263 -13.56 10.31 15.10
CA ASN A 263 -12.54 11.23 15.57
C ASN A 263 -12.77 12.65 15.07
N ARG A 264 -12.15 13.60 15.78
CA ARG A 264 -11.99 14.97 15.31
C ARG A 264 -10.53 15.38 15.44
N ALA A 265 -9.88 15.65 14.31
CA ALA A 265 -8.46 15.95 14.23
C ALA A 265 -7.61 14.94 15.04
N ARG A 266 -6.65 15.43 15.85
CA ARG A 266 -5.79 14.61 16.72
C ARG A 266 -6.33 14.45 18.14
N MET A 267 -7.63 14.67 18.36
CA MET A 267 -8.23 14.60 19.70
C MET A 267 -8.64 13.17 20.07
N ALA A 268 -9.07 12.99 21.32
CA ALA A 268 -9.75 11.78 21.76
C ALA A 268 -11.00 11.51 20.89
N PRO A 269 -11.37 10.23 20.70
CA PRO A 269 -12.54 9.86 19.91
C PRO A 269 -13.81 10.48 20.51
N LEU A 270 -14.65 11.02 19.64
CA LEU A 270 -15.96 11.58 19.99
C LEU A 270 -16.95 10.47 20.35
N ALA A 271 -16.87 9.35 19.64
CA ALA A 271 -17.70 8.17 19.87
C ALA A 271 -16.96 6.89 19.47
N ARG A 272 -17.29 5.78 20.14
CA ARG A 272 -16.85 4.43 19.80
C ARG A 272 -18.04 3.53 19.57
N PHE A 273 -17.92 2.64 18.61
CA PHE A 273 -18.93 1.67 18.26
C PHE A 273 -18.32 0.29 18.09
N SER A 274 -19.11 -0.74 18.39
CA SER A 274 -18.78 -2.13 18.11
C SER A 274 -19.53 -2.62 16.87
N ARG A 275 -18.90 -3.46 16.06
CA ARG A 275 -19.53 -4.08 14.89
C ARG A 275 -20.61 -5.05 15.38
N VAL A 276 -21.82 -4.90 14.85
CA VAL A 276 -22.89 -5.88 15.05
C VAL A 276 -22.76 -6.93 13.96
N PRO A 277 -22.40 -8.19 14.27
CA PRO A 277 -22.32 -9.23 13.27
C PRO A 277 -23.71 -9.43 12.65
N THR A 278 -23.78 -9.33 11.33
CA THR A 278 -24.97 -9.76 10.59
C THR A 278 -25.07 -11.26 10.78
N ALA A 279 -26.02 -11.73 11.59
CA ALA A 279 -26.25 -13.16 11.74
C ALA A 279 -26.50 -13.75 10.34
N ALA A 280 -25.72 -14.76 9.96
CA ALA A 280 -25.97 -15.53 8.75
C ALA A 280 -27.34 -16.20 8.93
N GLU A 281 -28.32 -15.73 8.16
CA GLU A 281 -29.66 -16.31 8.08
C GLU A 281 -29.65 -17.57 7.20
#